data_AF-A0A1G6FJK0-F1
#
_entry.id   AF-A0A1G6FJK0-F1
#
_cell.length_a   1.000
_cell.length_b   1.000
_cell.length_c   1.000
_cell.angle_alpha   90.00
_cell.angle_beta   90.00
_cell.angle_gamma   90.00
#
_symmetry.space_group_name_H-M   'P 1'
#
loop_
_entity.id
_entity.type
_entity.pdbx_description
1 polymer ?
#
loop_
_entity_poly.entity_id
_entity_poly.type
_entity_poly.pdbx_seq_one_letter_code
_entity_poly.pdbx_strand_id
1 'polypeptide(L)' 'MKKVVVTAFEPFDKAEVNPSYEAAKLLPKRIGEADIELIRLPVVFMKT' A
#
# COMPACT_ATOMS: atom_id res chain seq x y z
N MET A 1 11.39 -15.27 -10.26
CA MET A 1 10.09 -14.72 -9.86
C MET A 1 10.30 -13.27 -9.46
N LYS A 2 9.62 -12.30 -10.08
CA LYS A 2 9.73 -10.89 -9.69
C LYS A 2 8.74 -10.63 -8.56
N LYS A 3 9.14 -9.87 -7.54
CA LYS A 3 8.27 -9.43 -6.46
C LYS A 3 8.27 -7.91 -6.44
N VAL A 4 7.07 -7.31 -6.40
CA VAL A 4 6.89 -5.87 -6.28
C VAL A 4 6.20 -5.60 -4.96
N VAL A 5 6.85 -4.81 -4.10
CA VAL A 5 6.25 -4.32 -2.87
C VAL A 5 5.59 -2.99 -3.17
N VAL A 6 4.29 -2.91 -2.91
CA VAL A 6 3.51 -1.68 -2.98
C VAL A 6 3.25 -1.22 -1.56
N THR A 7 3.67 0.00 -1.24
CA THR A 7 3.38 0.61 0.05
C THR A 7 2.31 1.66 -0.11
N ALA A 8 1.40 1.75 0.85
CA ALA A 8 0.45 2.84 0.93
C ALA A 8 0.22 3.24 2.38
N PHE A 9 -0.16 4.49 2.60
CA PHE A 9 -0.34 5.04 3.94
C PHE A 9 -1.76 4.78 4.47
N GLU A 10 -1.88 4.68 5.79
CA GLU A 10 -3.17 4.76 6.47
C GLU A 10 -3.84 6.14 6.33
N PRO A 11 -5.15 6.26 6.66
CA PRO A 11 -5.83 7.56 6.73
C PRO A 11 -5.15 8.49 7.74
N PHE A 12 -5.17 9.78 7.46
CA PHE A 12 -4.59 10.83 8.30
C PHE A 12 -5.40 12.13 8.17
N ASP A 13 -5.12 13.12 9.01
CA ASP A 13 -5.80 14.43 8.99
C ASP A 13 -7.34 14.34 9.04
N LYS A 14 -7.86 13.51 9.95
CA LYS A 14 -9.30 13.22 10.14
C LYS A 14 -10.00 12.62 8.92
N ALA A 15 -9.28 12.26 7.86
CA ALA A 15 -9.84 11.50 6.76
C ALA A 15 -10.17 10.08 7.20
N GLU A 16 -11.29 9.55 6.71
CA GLU A 16 -11.69 8.16 6.96
C GLU A 16 -10.94 7.17 6.06
N VAL A 17 -10.47 7.63 4.90
CA VAL A 17 -9.79 6.82 3.89
C VAL A 17 -8.52 7.50 3.39
N ASN A 18 -7.55 6.70 2.95
CA ASN A 18 -6.41 7.17 2.18
C ASN A 18 -6.52 6.59 0.76
N PRO A 19 -6.69 7.42 -0.29
CA PRO A 19 -6.83 6.95 -1.66
C PRO A 19 -5.69 6.04 -2.13
N SER A 20 -4.47 6.24 -1.63
CA SER A 20 -3.34 5.38 -1.98
C SER A 20 -3.55 3.93 -1.51
N TYR A 21 -4.09 3.75 -0.29
CA TYR A 21 -4.36 2.42 0.25
C TYR A 21 -5.58 1.79 -0.38
N GLU A 22 -6.63 2.56 -0.64
CA GLU A 22 -7.80 2.09 -1.37
C GLU A 22 -7.44 1.62 -2.79
N ALA A 23 -6.62 2.38 -3.52
CA ALA A 23 -6.14 1.99 -4.84
C ALA A 23 -5.23 0.75 -4.78
N ALA A 24 -4.31 0.68 -3.82
CA ALA A 24 -3.39 -0.44 -3.69
C ALA A 24 -4.10 -1.76 -3.37
N LYS A 25 -5.21 -1.73 -2.60
CA LYS A 25 -6.05 -2.91 -2.32
C LYS A 25 -6.72 -3.48 -3.57
N LEU A 26 -6.92 -2.68 -4.61
CA LEU A 26 -7.55 -3.11 -5.87
C LEU A 26 -6.57 -3.79 -6.83
N LEU A 27 -5.27 -3.76 -6.53
CA LEU A 27 -4.27 -4.42 -7.37
C LEU A 27 -4.46 -5.94 -7.34
N PRO A 28 -4.34 -6.62 -8.50
CA PRO A 28 -4.33 -8.08 -8.52
C PRO A 28 -3.07 -8.61 -7.84
N LYS A 29 -3.12 -9.85 -7.35
CA LYS A 29 -1.97 -10.52 -6.73
C LYS A 29 -0.76 -10.69 -7.67
N ARG A 30 -0.98 -10.60 -8.99
CA ARG A 30 0.06 -10.70 -10.01
C ARG A 30 -0.22 -9.76 -11.17
N ILE A 31 0.82 -9.07 -11.64
CA ILE A 31 0.82 -8.24 -12.85
C ILE A 31 1.99 -8.71 -13.73
N GLY A 32 1.68 -9.29 -14.89
CA GLY A 32 2.69 -9.94 -15.74
C GLY A 32 3.40 -11.07 -14.98
N GLU A 33 4.74 -10.98 -14.89
CA GLU A 33 5.59 -11.94 -14.17
C GLU A 33 5.84 -11.59 -12.69
N ALA A 34 5.23 -10.50 -12.20
CA ALA A 34 5.49 -9.96 -10.88
C ALA A 34 4.36 -10.26 -9.90
N ASP A 35 4.70 -10.87 -8.77
CA ASP A 35 3.80 -10.99 -7.62
C ASP A 35 3.76 -9.67 -6.84
N ILE A 36 2.56 -9.22 -6.48
CA ILE A 36 2.33 -7.95 -5.78
C ILE A 36 2.11 -8.23 -4.29
N GLU A 37 2.88 -7.53 -3.44
CA GLU A 37 2.75 -7.54 -2.00
C GLU A 37 2.40 -6.13 -1.50
N LEU A 38 1.27 -5.99 -0.81
CA LEU A 38 0.83 -4.70 -0.25
C LEU A 38 1.24 -4.57 1.22
N ILE A 39 1.92 -3.49 1.56
CA ILE A 39 2.24 -3.10 2.94
C ILE A 39 1.57 -1.77 3.27
N ARG A 40 0.77 -1.76 4.35
CA ARG A 40 0.18 -0.53 4.90
C ARG A 40 1.16 0.12 5.89
N LEU A 41 1.49 1.39 5.66
CA LEU A 41 2.40 2.17 6.50
C LEU A 41 1.65 3.17 7.37
N PRO A 42 2.15 3.46 8.59
CA PRO A 42 1.63 4.55 9.40
C PRO A 42 2.04 5.91 8.85
N VAL A 43 1.28 6.95 9.17
CA VAL A 43 1.62 8.34 8.78
C VAL A 43 2.44 9.01 9.88
N VAL A 44 3.71 8.59 9.99
CA VAL A 44 4.69 9.15 10.93
C VAL A 44 6.06 9.24 10.27
N PHE A 45 6.85 10.28 10.59
CA PHE A 45 8.20 10.43 10.03
C PHE A 45 9.18 9.34 10.50
N MET A 46 9.03 8.88 11.74
CA MET A 46 9.83 7.78 12.28
C MET A 46 8.94 6.86 13.11
N LYS A 47 9.08 5.56 12.91
CA LYS A 47 8.46 4.52 13.72
C LYS A 47 9.59 3.79 14.47
N THR A 48 9.70 4.04 15.78
CA THR A 48 10.62 3.31 16.68
C THR A 48 10.06 1.95 17.05
#